data_AF-A0A6A6ITY5-F1
#
_entry.id   AF-A0A6A6ITY5-F1
#
_cell.length_a   1.000
_cell.length_b   1.000
_cell.length_c   1.000
_cell.angle_alpha   90.00
_cell.angle_beta   90.00
_cell.angle_gamma   90.00
#
_symmetry.space_group_name_H-M   'P 1'
#
loop_
_entity.id
_entity.type
_entity.pdbx_description
1 polymer ?
#
loop_
_entity_poly.entity_id
_entity_poly.type
_entity_poly.pdbx_seq_one_letter_code
_entity_poly.pdbx_strand_id
1 'polypeptide(L)'
;MQFLTTLSTLLLALSTLTLSTPTPNSPSDAAAADVAPRSAIFPGCILGQMICGWSLINNGVDQALLRDFLCQDMGRCDGNSGDIWNTLWQCVADNNVVAQYIPGHVCGGAYSCVIDKFNWAYTCKGGSC
;
A
#
# COMPACT_ATOMS: atom_id res chain seq x y z
N MET A 1 -43.22 -63.41 11.07
CA MET A 1 -42.42 -62.36 11.72
C MET A 1 -42.20 -61.25 10.70
N GLN A 2 -42.95 -60.16 10.83
CA GLN A 2 -42.80 -58.91 10.06
C GLN A 2 -41.84 -57.99 10.84
N PHE A 3 -40.90 -57.34 10.18
CA PHE A 3 -40.36 -55.99 10.48
C PHE A 3 -39.58 -55.56 9.22
N LEU A 4 -40.20 -54.83 8.29
CA LEU A 4 -40.21 -53.36 8.19
C LEU A 4 -38.80 -52.74 8.07
N THR A 5 -38.50 -52.47 6.79
CA THR A 5 -37.64 -51.46 6.17
C THR A 5 -37.28 -50.23 7.02
N THR A 6 -36.03 -49.76 6.90
CA THR A 6 -35.72 -48.32 6.74
C THR A 6 -34.38 -48.13 6.01
N LEU A 7 -34.47 -47.68 4.74
CA LEU A 7 -33.40 -46.96 4.04
C LEU A 7 -33.09 -45.67 4.82
N SER A 8 -31.84 -45.46 5.20
CA SER A 8 -31.40 -44.17 5.73
C SER A 8 -30.71 -43.39 4.61
N THR A 9 -31.48 -42.53 3.95
CA THR A 9 -30.97 -41.56 2.97
C THR A 9 -30.26 -40.42 3.70
N LEU A 10 -28.97 -40.25 3.42
CA LEU A 10 -28.17 -39.13 3.91
C LEU A 10 -28.44 -37.91 3.01
N LEU A 11 -29.35 -37.02 3.43
CA LEU A 11 -29.47 -35.69 2.84
C LEU A 11 -28.35 -34.79 3.37
N LEU A 12 -27.34 -34.49 2.55
CA LEU A 12 -26.55 -33.28 2.78
C LEU A 12 -27.39 -32.07 2.37
N ALA A 13 -27.88 -31.34 3.37
CA ALA A 13 -28.49 -30.04 3.18
C ALA A 13 -27.45 -29.06 2.63
N LEU A 14 -27.61 -28.64 1.37
CA LEU A 14 -27.01 -27.40 0.87
C LEU A 14 -27.66 -26.24 1.63
N SER A 15 -27.01 -25.77 2.68
CA SER A 15 -27.36 -24.50 3.32
C SER A 15 -27.00 -23.38 2.35
N THR A 16 -27.95 -22.96 1.53
CA THR A 16 -27.90 -21.67 0.85
C THR A 16 -27.90 -20.59 1.92
N LEU A 17 -26.75 -19.96 2.17
CA LEU A 17 -26.75 -18.66 2.83
C LEU A 17 -27.47 -17.69 1.90
N THR A 18 -28.76 -17.46 2.16
CA THR A 18 -29.45 -16.27 1.67
C THR A 18 -28.89 -15.09 2.45
N LEU A 19 -27.79 -14.53 1.94
CA LEU A 19 -27.32 -13.23 2.37
C LEU A 19 -28.42 -12.23 2.01
N SER A 20 -29.08 -11.68 3.03
CA SER A 20 -29.99 -10.55 2.88
C SER A 20 -29.24 -9.45 2.15
N THR A 21 -29.64 -9.13 0.92
CA THR A 21 -29.15 -7.95 0.21
C THR A 21 -29.64 -6.73 0.99
N PRO A 22 -28.77 -5.94 1.64
CA PRO A 22 -29.17 -4.61 2.01
C PRO A 22 -29.44 -3.85 0.71
N THR A 23 -30.65 -3.34 0.52
CA THR A 23 -30.90 -2.25 -0.42
C THR A 23 -30.19 -1.01 0.13
N PRO A 24 -29.13 -0.50 -0.51
CA PRO A 24 -28.67 0.83 -0.23
C PRO A 24 -29.60 1.76 -1.00
N ASN A 25 -30.35 2.58 -0.29
CA ASN A 25 -30.90 3.79 -0.85
C ASN A 25 -29.76 4.52 -1.56
N SER A 26 -29.85 4.71 -2.88
CA SER A 26 -29.07 5.74 -3.55
C SER A 26 -29.36 7.07 -2.84
N PRO A 27 -28.31 7.73 -2.34
CA PRO A 27 -27.83 8.86 -3.09
C PRO A 27 -26.52 8.46 -3.78
N SER A 28 -26.51 8.74 -5.07
CA SER A 28 -25.33 8.79 -5.91
C SER A 28 -24.24 9.61 -5.23
N ASP A 29 -23.36 8.97 -4.47
CA ASP A 29 -22.06 9.50 -4.00
C ASP A 29 -21.23 8.35 -3.39
N ALA A 30 -21.31 7.15 -3.96
CA ALA A 30 -20.12 6.32 -3.97
C ALA A 30 -19.17 6.99 -4.96
N ALA A 31 -18.42 7.98 -4.47
CA ALA A 31 -17.14 8.28 -5.05
C ALA A 31 -16.41 6.94 -5.09
N ALA A 32 -16.48 6.25 -6.24
CA ALA A 32 -15.28 5.72 -6.83
C ALA A 32 -14.29 6.86 -6.63
N ALA A 33 -13.45 6.74 -5.60
CA ALA A 33 -12.29 7.56 -5.51
C ALA A 33 -11.59 7.20 -6.81
N ASP A 34 -11.83 8.03 -7.82
CA ASP A 34 -11.04 8.13 -9.00
C ASP A 34 -9.64 8.15 -8.42
N VAL A 35 -8.94 7.00 -8.49
CA VAL A 35 -7.52 6.95 -8.20
C VAL A 35 -6.92 7.65 -9.40
N ALA A 36 -7.15 8.96 -9.46
CA ALA A 36 -6.43 9.85 -10.32
C ALA A 36 -4.97 9.48 -10.08
N PRO A 37 -4.20 9.17 -11.13
CA PRO A 37 -2.79 8.89 -10.96
C PRO A 37 -2.22 10.08 -10.19
N ARG A 38 -1.84 9.83 -8.94
CA ARG A 38 -1.36 10.85 -8.01
C ARG A 38 -0.03 11.35 -8.57
N SER A 39 -0.16 12.32 -9.44
CA SER A 39 0.92 12.86 -10.24
C SER A 39 1.57 13.95 -9.43
N ALA A 40 2.43 13.56 -8.49
CA ALA A 40 3.41 14.52 -7.98
C ALA A 40 4.53 14.63 -9.03
N ILE A 41 5.04 15.84 -9.22
CA ILE A 41 6.29 16.01 -9.94
C ILE A 41 7.39 15.56 -8.98
N PHE A 42 7.68 14.27 -9.00
CA PHE A 42 8.83 13.72 -8.33
C PHE A 42 10.09 13.99 -9.16
N PRO A 43 11.28 14.09 -8.54
CA PRO A 43 12.53 14.06 -9.31
C PRO A 43 12.54 12.80 -10.20
N GLY A 44 13.04 12.95 -11.43
CA GLY A 44 13.19 11.82 -12.37
C GLY A 44 13.87 10.63 -11.70
N CYS A 45 13.42 9.41 -12.01
CA CYS A 45 13.82 8.22 -11.28
C CYS A 45 14.15 7.07 -12.22
N ILE A 46 15.14 6.25 -11.87
CA ILE A 46 15.43 5.02 -12.61
C ILE A 46 14.52 3.92 -12.07
N LEU A 47 13.82 3.20 -12.95
CA LEU A 47 12.96 2.07 -12.54
C LEU A 47 13.70 1.10 -11.61
N GLY A 48 13.07 0.77 -10.48
CA GLY A 48 13.62 -0.09 -9.44
C GLY A 48 14.58 0.59 -8.47
N GLN A 49 14.96 1.84 -8.72
CA GLN A 49 15.80 2.62 -7.80
C GLN A 49 15.07 2.90 -6.50
N MET A 50 15.79 2.75 -5.40
CA MET A 50 15.34 3.13 -4.06
C MET A 50 15.79 4.55 -3.74
N ILE A 51 14.95 5.32 -3.07
CA ILE A 51 15.26 6.66 -2.56
C ILE A 51 14.70 6.83 -1.15
N CYS A 52 15.40 7.55 -0.29
CA CYS A 52 14.84 7.88 1.02
C CYS A 52 13.77 8.97 0.93
N GLY A 53 12.74 8.85 1.77
CA GLY A 53 11.66 9.84 1.85
C GLY A 53 12.16 11.24 2.16
N TRP A 54 13.19 11.39 3.02
CA TRP A 54 13.83 12.68 3.25
C TRP A 54 14.41 13.33 1.99
N SER A 55 14.92 12.53 1.06
CA SER A 55 15.46 13.04 -0.19
C SER A 55 14.33 13.50 -1.09
N LEU A 56 13.22 12.77 -1.15
CA LEU A 56 12.02 13.21 -1.87
C LEU A 56 11.49 14.54 -1.32
N ILE A 57 11.38 14.67 0.00
CA ILE A 57 10.93 15.89 0.68
C ILE A 57 11.87 17.06 0.36
N ASN A 58 13.19 16.86 0.46
CA ASN A 58 14.17 17.90 0.14
C ASN A 58 14.16 18.33 -1.32
N ASN A 59 13.67 17.48 -2.22
CA ASN A 59 13.46 17.79 -3.64
C ASN A 59 12.05 18.36 -3.93
N GLY A 60 11.28 18.72 -2.89
CA GLY A 60 10.02 19.44 -3.02
C GLY A 60 8.77 18.57 -3.08
N VAL A 61 8.89 17.25 -2.84
CA VAL A 61 7.71 16.38 -2.72
C VAL A 61 6.98 16.69 -1.42
N ASP A 62 5.65 16.88 -1.52
CA ASP A 62 4.82 17.17 -0.37
C ASP A 62 4.79 16.00 0.63
N GLN A 63 5.06 16.31 1.90
CA GLN A 63 5.00 15.34 2.99
C GLN A 63 3.59 14.79 3.19
N ALA A 64 2.55 15.60 2.98
CA ALA A 64 1.18 15.13 3.12
C ALA A 64 0.85 14.04 2.08
N LEU A 65 1.33 14.22 0.86
CA LEU A 65 1.19 13.22 -0.20
C LEU A 65 1.92 11.91 0.15
N LEU A 66 3.17 12.00 0.62
CA LEU A 66 3.92 10.81 1.04
C LEU A 66 3.25 10.08 2.22
N ARG A 67 2.67 10.83 3.16
CA ARG A 67 1.88 10.24 4.26
C ARG A 67 0.69 9.46 3.73
N ASP A 68 -0.04 10.02 2.77
CA ASP A 68 -1.19 9.34 2.22
C ASP A 68 -0.79 8.04 1.51
N PHE A 69 0.33 8.02 0.79
CA PHE A 69 0.87 6.78 0.20
C PHE A 69 1.25 5.75 1.26
N LEU A 70 1.94 6.16 2.32
CA LEU A 70 2.25 5.26 3.45
C LEU A 70 1.00 4.69 4.13
N CYS A 71 -0.04 5.51 4.27
CA CYS A 71 -1.32 5.07 4.82
C CYS A 71 -2.01 4.05 3.89
N GLN A 72 -2.02 4.31 2.58
CA GLN A 72 -2.68 3.44 1.60
C GLN A 72 -1.95 2.13 1.37
N ASP A 73 -0.63 2.17 1.19
CA ASP A 73 0.17 1.01 0.77
C ASP A 73 0.70 0.19 1.97
N MET A 74 0.94 0.82 3.12
CA MET A 74 1.51 0.16 4.31
C MET A 74 0.62 0.19 5.55
N GLY A 75 -0.55 0.83 5.50
CA GLY A 75 -1.42 1.01 6.66
C GLY A 75 -0.84 1.93 7.74
N ARG A 76 0.24 2.65 7.44
CA ARG A 76 0.92 3.58 8.38
C ARG A 76 0.36 4.98 8.23
N CYS A 77 -0.81 5.18 8.82
CA CYS A 77 -1.57 6.42 8.77
C CYS A 77 -1.28 7.34 9.96
N ASP A 78 -0.41 6.94 10.89
CA ASP A 78 -0.01 7.83 11.97
C ASP A 78 0.73 9.02 11.34
N GLY A 79 0.28 10.23 11.66
CA GLY A 79 0.84 11.47 11.10
C GLY A 79 2.29 11.74 11.53
N ASN A 80 3.01 10.72 11.97
CA ASN A 80 4.36 10.78 12.48
C ASN A 80 5.32 10.95 11.30
N SER A 81 5.84 12.17 11.16
CA SER A 81 6.76 12.54 10.07
C SER A 81 8.04 11.71 10.04
N GLY A 82 8.40 11.08 11.16
CA GLY A 82 9.57 10.22 11.28
C GLY A 82 9.55 9.01 10.33
N ASP A 83 8.40 8.36 10.16
CA ASP A 83 8.30 7.19 9.27
C ASP A 83 8.43 7.61 7.81
N ILE A 84 7.77 8.70 7.41
CA ILE A 84 7.89 9.30 6.07
C ILE A 84 9.36 9.58 5.74
N TRP A 85 10.05 10.25 6.66
CA TRP A 85 11.44 10.66 6.50
C TRP A 85 12.39 9.46 6.35
N ASN A 86 12.08 8.36 7.05
CA ASN A 86 12.92 7.17 7.15
C ASN A 86 12.39 5.96 6.39
N THR A 87 11.56 6.18 5.36
CA THR A 87 11.08 5.14 4.45
C THR A 87 11.93 5.11 3.18
N LEU A 88 12.22 3.91 2.69
CA LEU A 88 12.71 3.66 1.33
C LEU A 88 11.54 3.61 0.38
N TRP A 89 11.62 4.40 -0.67
CA TRP A 89 10.64 4.52 -1.73
C TRP A 89 11.21 3.94 -3.02
N GLN A 90 10.47 3.04 -3.64
CA GLN A 90 10.87 2.42 -4.90
C GLN A 90 10.24 3.15 -6.07
N CYS A 91 11.06 3.54 -7.05
CA CYS A 91 10.58 4.00 -8.34
C CYS A 91 9.96 2.83 -9.12
N VAL A 92 8.67 2.92 -9.44
CA VAL A 92 7.92 1.87 -10.17
C VAL A 92 7.42 2.30 -11.53
N ALA A 93 7.40 3.60 -11.79
CA ALA A 93 7.14 4.16 -13.11
C ALA A 93 8.00 5.40 -13.34
N ASP A 94 8.59 5.49 -14.53
CA ASP A 94 9.26 6.69 -15.03
C ASP A 94 8.75 6.95 -16.44
N ASN A 95 7.74 7.81 -16.54
CA ASN A 95 7.02 8.02 -17.79
C ASN A 95 7.42 9.36 -18.46
N ASN A 96 8.63 9.87 -18.22
CA ASN A 96 9.15 11.20 -18.64
C ASN A 96 8.34 12.43 -18.16
N VAL A 97 7.12 12.24 -17.64
CA VAL A 97 6.19 13.31 -17.24
C VAL A 97 5.94 13.28 -15.73
N VAL A 98 5.97 12.09 -15.12
CA VAL A 98 5.70 11.86 -13.70
C VAL A 98 6.52 10.63 -13.28
N ALA A 99 7.45 10.80 -12.34
CA ALA A 99 8.07 9.68 -11.64
C ALA A 99 7.10 9.18 -10.57
N GLN A 100 6.89 7.87 -10.45
CA GLN A 100 6.02 7.28 -9.42
C GLN A 100 6.85 6.50 -8.42
N TYR A 101 6.73 6.89 -7.16
CA TYR A 101 7.35 6.22 -6.05
C TYR A 101 6.29 5.56 -5.17
N ILE A 102 6.50 4.29 -4.83
CA ILE A 102 5.71 3.58 -3.82
C ILE A 102 6.58 3.32 -2.60
N PRO A 103 6.01 3.31 -1.38
CA PRO A 103 6.78 2.97 -0.21
C PRO A 103 7.17 1.49 -0.28
N GLY A 104 8.46 1.20 -0.11
CA GLY A 104 9.01 -0.17 -0.15
C GLY A 104 9.24 -0.74 1.24
N HIS A 105 9.99 -0.02 2.09
CA HIS A 105 10.29 -0.46 3.45
C HIS A 105 10.52 0.73 4.40
N VAL A 106 9.96 0.68 5.62
CA VAL A 106 10.23 1.67 6.68
C VAL A 106 11.49 1.28 7.45
N CYS A 107 12.57 2.04 7.36
CA CYS A 107 13.83 1.74 8.03
C CYS A 107 13.79 1.91 9.56
N GLY A 108 12.80 2.67 10.06
CA GLY A 108 12.48 2.83 11.48
C GLY A 108 13.42 3.75 12.27
N GLY A 109 12.91 4.56 13.20
CA GLY A 109 13.74 5.47 14.01
C GLY A 109 14.37 6.63 13.21
N ALA A 110 14.97 7.59 13.91
CA ALA A 110 15.57 8.76 13.27
C ALA A 110 16.89 8.41 12.57
N TYR A 111 17.09 8.95 11.35
CA TYR A 111 18.31 8.81 10.54
C TYR A 111 18.64 7.36 10.14
N SER A 112 17.62 6.53 9.99
CA SER A 112 17.81 5.14 9.60
C SER A 112 17.75 4.91 8.10
N CYS A 113 17.14 5.81 7.32
CA CYS A 113 17.27 5.76 5.87
C CYS A 113 18.51 6.55 5.44
N VAL A 114 19.51 5.85 4.90
CA VAL A 114 20.86 6.37 4.62
C VAL A 114 21.31 6.05 3.20
N ILE A 115 22.40 6.69 2.76
CA ILE A 115 23.11 6.33 1.54
C ILE A 115 24.27 5.40 1.91
N ASP A 116 24.28 4.19 1.35
CA ASP A 116 25.43 3.30 1.42
C ASP A 116 26.61 3.93 0.66
N LYS A 117 27.73 4.13 1.37
CA LYS A 117 28.92 4.78 0.84
C LYS A 117 29.68 3.92 -0.18
N PHE A 118 29.46 2.61 -0.20
CA PHE A 118 30.16 1.70 -1.11
C PHE A 118 29.47 1.64 -2.48
N ASN A 119 28.13 1.66 -2.49
CA ASN A 119 27.33 1.44 -3.70
C ASN A 119 26.51 2.66 -4.13
N TRP A 120 26.57 3.78 -3.39
CA TRP A 120 25.78 4.99 -3.62
C TRP A 120 24.27 4.73 -3.70
N ALA A 121 23.80 3.70 -3.00
CA ALA A 121 22.41 3.28 -2.97
C ALA A 121 21.75 3.69 -1.66
N TYR A 122 20.49 4.12 -1.73
CA TYR A 122 19.69 4.34 -0.52
C TYR A 122 19.33 3.00 0.13
N THR A 123 19.51 2.90 1.44
CA THR A 123 19.29 1.67 2.22
C THR A 123 18.90 2.00 3.66
N CYS A 124 18.44 1.00 4.40
CA CYS A 124 18.27 1.10 5.84
C CYS A 124 19.61 0.90 6.56
N LYS A 125 19.86 1.70 7.59
CA LYS A 125 21.06 1.64 8.43
C LYS A 125 21.15 0.25 9.06
N GLY A 126 22.24 -0.47 8.77
CA GLY A 126 22.41 -1.87 9.17
C GLY A 126 22.09 -2.89 8.07
N GLY A 127 21.75 -2.44 6.86
CA GLY A 127 21.75 -3.28 5.65
C GLY A 127 20.63 -4.32 5.55
N SER A 128 19.64 -4.27 6.46
CA SER A 128 18.48 -5.17 6.44
C SER A 128 17.27 -4.39 5.92
N CYS A 129 16.86 -4.68 4.68
CA CYS A 129 15.58 -4.27 4.11
C CYS A 129 14.93 -5.55 3.54
#